data_AF-A0A1V4IE78-F1
#
_entry.id   AF-A0A1V4IE78-F1
#
_cell.length_a   1.000
_cell.length_b   1.000
_cell.length_c   1.000
_cell.angle_alpha   90.00
_cell.angle_beta   90.00
_cell.angle_gamma   90.00
#
_symmetry.space_group_name_H-M   'P 1'
#
loop_
_entity.id
_entity.type
_entity.pdbx_description
1 polymer ?
#
loop_
_entity_poly.entity_id
_entity_poly.type
_entity_poly.pdbx_seq_one_letter_code
_entity_poly.pdbx_strand_id
1 'polypeptide(L)'
;MDSMNFEEQLDEKTRKIISDMENKIQTRDKEIESKDQEIKELKNQIDYLKNQVLNKNRKIFGKSSEQLDANQLSIFNEAEQYSDPKTEEPTIEEITYKRKKTAGYVGKKDNLANLKRVVIEHKLDENEAVCDKCGEQLVVIGSKSKEVLKFKPAELYIEEHITYSYACKACEKNEDKANIVSTKAPNSFLHKSMASNELLSHVICLKYQYALSLYRQETYFDMLGANISRQTMSNWVIGAAEEFQIVYDIMKEKLLESNYAQADELCKALHNSSYEKMIIM
;
A
#
# COMPACT_ATOMS: atom_id res chain seq x y z
N MET A 1 95.64 28.12 36.15
CA MET A 1 94.64 28.41 35.11
C MET A 1 93.36 28.65 35.87
N ASP A 2 93.29 29.84 36.46
CA ASP A 2 92.24 30.19 37.41
C ASP A 2 90.96 30.39 36.63
N SER A 3 90.00 29.50 36.84
CA SER A 3 88.63 29.65 36.36
C SER A 3 88.04 30.89 37.03
N MET A 4 88.15 32.03 36.34
CA MET A 4 87.50 33.28 36.70
C MET A 4 86.03 33.00 36.96
N ASN A 5 85.62 33.23 38.21
CA ASN A 5 84.28 33.08 38.70
C ASN A 5 83.38 34.13 38.02
N PHE A 6 82.78 33.77 36.89
CA PHE A 6 81.90 34.65 36.10
C PHE A 6 80.62 35.05 36.84
N GLU A 7 80.34 34.44 38.00
CA GLU A 7 79.19 34.78 38.82
C GLU A 7 79.31 36.17 39.47
N GLU A 8 80.52 36.72 39.65
CA GLU A 8 80.73 38.02 40.33
C GLU A 8 80.70 39.25 39.39
N GLN A 9 80.49 39.08 38.08
CA GLN A 9 80.48 40.20 37.10
C GLN A 9 79.09 40.63 36.58
N LEU A 10 78.00 40.03 37.08
CA LEU A 10 76.65 40.43 36.69
C LEU A 10 76.14 41.56 37.58
N ASP A 11 75.85 42.72 36.96
CA ASP A 11 75.19 43.85 37.62
C ASP A 11 73.97 43.40 38.44
N GLU A 12 73.74 44.04 39.59
CA GLU A 12 72.62 43.72 40.48
C GLU A 12 71.25 43.77 39.76
N LYS A 13 71.14 44.66 38.76
CA LYS A 13 69.97 44.78 37.88
C LYS A 13 69.76 43.56 36.98
N THR A 14 70.80 42.97 36.40
CA THR A 14 70.69 41.78 35.54
C THR A 14 70.34 40.54 36.35
N ARG A 15 70.91 40.37 37.55
CA ARG A 15 70.51 39.27 38.46
C ARG A 15 69.03 39.36 38.86
N LYS A 16 68.54 40.56 39.14
CA LYS A 16 67.12 40.79 39.46
C LYS A 16 66.21 40.42 38.29
N ILE A 17 66.58 40.78 37.06
CA ILE A 17 65.83 40.43 35.85
C ILE A 17 65.79 38.92 35.63
N ILE A 18 66.92 38.22 35.82
CA ILE A 18 66.99 36.76 35.69
C ILE A 18 66.07 36.08 36.71
N SER A 19 66.12 36.51 37.98
CA SER A 19 65.24 35.99 39.03
C SER A 19 63.75 36.25 38.73
N ASP A 20 63.40 37.44 38.24
CA ASP A 20 62.03 37.77 37.82
C ASP A 20 61.57 36.92 36.62
N MET A 21 62.47 36.58 35.69
CA MET A 21 62.18 35.70 34.57
C MET A 21 62.00 34.25 35.02
N GLU A 22 62.86 33.74 35.91
CA GLU A 22 62.74 32.40 36.48
C GLU A 22 61.43 32.23 37.25
N ASN A 23 61.04 33.22 38.05
CA ASN A 23 59.76 33.22 38.75
C ASN A 23 58.57 33.20 37.78
N LYS A 24 58.64 33.97 36.67
CA LYS A 24 57.62 33.95 35.63
C LYS A 24 57.54 32.62 34.89
N ILE A 25 58.68 31.99 34.60
CA ILE A 25 58.74 30.66 33.98
C ILE A 25 58.10 29.63 34.91
N GLN A 26 58.51 29.59 36.19
CA GLN A 26 57.92 28.68 37.18
C GLN A 26 56.41 28.88 37.36
N THR A 27 55.93 30.13 37.29
CA THR A 27 54.49 30.41 37.37
C THR A 27 53.75 29.89 36.14
N ARG A 28 54.32 30.11 34.95
CA ARG A 28 53.74 29.62 33.68
C ARG A 28 53.78 28.09 33.59
N ASP A 29 54.82 27.44 34.07
CA ASP A 29 54.93 25.98 34.07
C ASP A 29 53.86 25.36 34.98
N LYS A 30 53.61 25.96 36.16
CA LYS A 30 52.50 25.55 37.03
C LYS A 30 51.12 25.75 36.38
N GLU A 31 50.93 26.85 35.64
CA GLU A 31 49.69 27.08 34.89
C GLU A 31 49.51 26.07 33.74
N ILE A 32 50.59 25.70 33.04
CA ILE A 32 50.56 24.69 31.98
C ILE A 32 50.21 23.32 32.58
N GLU A 33 50.84 22.93 33.68
CA GLU A 33 50.53 21.66 34.37
C GLU A 33 49.06 21.60 34.80
N SER A 34 48.52 22.70 35.35
CA SER A 34 47.11 22.79 35.74
C SER A 34 46.18 22.63 34.53
N LYS A 35 46.48 23.29 33.41
CA LYS A 35 45.68 23.18 32.18
C LYS A 35 45.78 21.81 31.54
N ASP A 36 46.95 21.18 31.59
CA ASP A 36 47.14 19.81 31.07
C ASP A 36 46.35 18.78 31.89
N GLN A 37 46.23 18.98 33.21
CA GLN A 37 45.35 18.17 34.05
C GLN A 37 43.87 18.36 33.64
N GLU A 38 43.42 19.61 33.50
CA GLU A 38 42.04 19.90 33.07
C GLU A 38 41.73 19.34 31.67
N ILE A 39 42.65 19.44 30.72
CA ILE A 39 42.50 18.86 29.38
C ILE A 39 42.37 17.33 29.45
N LYS A 40 43.13 16.66 30.33
CA LYS A 40 43.01 15.20 30.51
C LYS A 40 41.64 14.83 31.09
N GLU A 41 41.16 15.58 32.08
CA GLU A 41 39.83 15.36 32.66
C GLU A 41 38.71 15.56 31.63
N LEU A 42 38.76 16.64 30.87
CA LEU A 42 37.79 16.92 29.82
C LEU A 42 37.79 15.84 28.72
N LYS A 43 38.97 15.35 28.31
CA LYS A 43 39.07 14.25 27.34
C LYS A 43 38.41 12.97 27.86
N ASN A 44 38.66 12.62 29.13
CA ASN A 44 38.02 11.46 29.76
C ASN A 44 36.49 11.60 29.82
N GLN A 45 35.99 12.80 30.14
CA GLN A 45 34.55 13.07 30.14
C GLN A 45 33.94 12.95 28.74
N ILE A 46 34.61 13.47 27.71
CA ILE A 46 34.16 13.36 26.32
C ILE A 46 34.08 11.89 25.89
N ASP A 47 35.09 11.08 26.19
CA ASP A 47 35.10 9.67 25.81
C ASP A 47 34.02 8.88 26.56
N TYR A 48 33.78 9.19 27.84
CA TYR A 48 32.69 8.62 28.61
C TYR A 48 31.31 8.95 27.99
N LEU A 49 31.07 10.21 27.63
CA LEU A 49 29.82 10.65 27.01
C LEU A 49 29.63 10.03 25.61
N LYS A 50 30.68 9.96 24.79
CA LYS A 50 30.64 9.29 23.49
C LYS A 50 30.23 7.82 23.62
N ASN A 51 30.80 7.10 24.59
CA ASN A 51 30.44 5.71 24.87
C ASN A 51 28.99 5.56 25.33
N GLN A 52 28.47 6.48 26.14
CA GLN A 52 27.05 6.49 26.49
C GLN A 52 26.15 6.68 25.27
N VAL A 53 26.48 7.63 24.39
CA VAL A 53 25.71 7.88 23.16
C VAL A 53 25.73 6.65 22.24
N LEU A 54 26.89 6.03 22.06
CA LEU A 54 27.02 4.80 21.27
C LEU A 54 26.15 3.67 21.86
N ASN A 55 26.16 3.48 23.18
CA ASN A 55 25.33 2.48 23.84
C ASN A 55 23.83 2.77 23.68
N LYS A 56 23.41 4.03 23.80
CA LYS A 56 22.01 4.44 23.56
C LYS A 56 21.60 4.20 22.11
N ASN A 57 22.44 4.58 21.15
CA ASN A 57 22.18 4.36 19.73
C ASN A 57 22.11 2.87 19.39
N ARG A 58 22.98 2.03 19.98
CA ARG A 58 22.89 0.57 19.85
C ARG A 58 21.60 -0.01 20.42
N LYS A 59 21.07 0.55 21.51
CA LYS A 59 19.77 0.09 22.07
C LYS A 59 18.57 0.53 21.24
N ILE A 60 18.61 1.73 20.66
CA ILE A 60 17.48 2.30 19.91
C ILE A 60 17.46 1.78 18.46
N PHE A 61 18.62 1.71 17.81
CA PHE A 61 18.76 1.40 16.38
C PHE A 61 19.48 0.07 16.11
N GLY A 62 20.04 -0.58 17.13
CA GLY A 62 20.63 -1.90 17.01
C GLY A 62 19.57 -3.00 17.14
N LYS A 63 19.87 -4.16 16.56
CA LYS A 63 19.00 -5.35 16.66
C LYS A 63 18.97 -5.82 18.13
N SER A 64 17.78 -5.88 18.73
CA SER A 64 17.59 -6.30 20.13
C SER A 64 17.78 -7.80 20.40
N SER A 65 18.28 -8.58 19.44
CA SER A 65 18.50 -10.01 19.60
C SER A 65 19.63 -10.50 18.70
N GLU A 66 20.61 -11.19 19.28
CA GLU A 66 21.62 -11.99 18.57
C GLU A 66 21.08 -13.39 18.21
N GLN A 67 19.77 -13.58 18.11
CA GLN A 67 19.23 -14.81 17.52
C GLN A 67 19.21 -14.68 15.99
N LEU A 68 20.21 -15.29 15.36
CA LEU A 68 20.13 -15.67 13.96
C LEU A 68 19.28 -16.94 13.86
N ASP A 69 18.08 -16.81 13.32
CA ASP A 69 17.31 -17.98 12.90
C ASP A 69 18.02 -18.62 11.70
N ALA A 70 18.42 -19.88 11.83
CA ALA A 70 19.14 -20.60 10.78
C ALA A 70 18.31 -20.72 9.48
N ASN A 71 16.98 -20.59 9.57
CA ASN A 71 16.09 -20.57 8.41
C ASN A 71 16.07 -19.24 7.65
N GLN A 72 16.59 -18.13 8.20
CA GLN A 72 16.62 -16.85 7.48
C GLN A 72 17.78 -16.73 6.47
N LEU A 73 18.84 -17.53 6.60
CA LEU A 73 19.94 -17.59 5.61
C LEU A 73 19.58 -18.41 4.37
N SER A 74 18.49 -19.19 4.40
CA SER A 74 18.04 -20.03 3.29
C SER A 74 16.94 -19.41 2.42
N ILE A 75 16.46 -18.21 2.73
CA ILE A 75 15.31 -17.61 1.99
C ILE A 75 15.68 -17.21 0.55
N PHE A 76 16.98 -17.09 0.23
CA PHE A 76 17.43 -16.65 -1.10
C PHE A 76 18.39 -17.61 -1.82
N ASN A 77 18.76 -18.75 -1.23
CA ASN A 77 19.80 -19.64 -1.77
C ASN A 77 19.33 -21.05 -2.20
N GLU A 78 18.01 -21.26 -2.37
CA GLU A 78 17.49 -22.54 -2.85
C GLU A 78 18.03 -22.92 -4.23
N ALA A 79 18.21 -21.97 -5.15
CA ALA A 79 18.69 -22.26 -6.52
C ALA A 79 20.18 -22.68 -6.58
N GLU A 80 21.02 -22.14 -5.70
CA GLU A 80 22.46 -22.46 -5.66
C GLU A 80 22.72 -23.79 -4.93
N GLN A 81 21.91 -24.11 -3.92
CA GLN A 81 22.10 -25.31 -3.10
C GLN A 81 21.79 -26.62 -3.85
N TYR A 82 21.01 -26.56 -4.93
CA TYR A 82 20.68 -27.69 -5.82
C TYR A 82 21.36 -27.60 -7.19
N SER A 83 22.26 -26.64 -7.42
CA SER A 83 22.98 -26.50 -8.69
C SER A 83 24.13 -27.50 -8.76
N ASP A 84 24.01 -28.52 -9.60
CA ASP A 84 25.11 -29.42 -9.94
C ASP A 84 25.87 -28.86 -11.16
N PRO A 85 27.13 -28.41 -11.00
CA PRO A 85 27.91 -27.76 -12.06
C PRO A 85 28.33 -28.71 -13.19
N LYS A 86 27.98 -30.00 -13.12
CA LYS A 86 28.22 -30.99 -14.20
C LYS A 86 27.03 -31.21 -15.12
N THR A 87 25.92 -30.49 -14.93
CA THR A 87 24.70 -30.64 -15.73
C THR A 87 24.72 -29.66 -16.90
N GLU A 88 24.50 -30.13 -18.14
CA GLU A 88 24.41 -29.26 -19.33
C GLU A 88 23.23 -28.29 -19.21
N GLU A 89 23.42 -27.02 -19.64
CA GLU A 89 22.35 -26.01 -19.65
C GLU A 89 21.17 -26.48 -20.53
N PRO A 90 19.94 -26.50 -20.02
CA PRO A 90 18.79 -26.91 -20.81
C PRO A 90 18.50 -25.89 -21.90
N THR A 91 18.30 -26.36 -23.13
CA THR A 91 17.80 -25.55 -24.24
C THR A 91 16.46 -24.93 -23.87
N ILE A 92 16.30 -23.64 -24.16
CA ILE A 92 15.10 -22.86 -23.87
C ILE A 92 13.93 -23.42 -24.69
N GLU A 93 13.16 -24.33 -24.10
CA GLU A 93 11.86 -24.73 -24.61
C GLU A 93 10.79 -23.79 -24.06
N GLU A 94 9.87 -23.32 -24.90
CA GLU A 94 8.72 -22.52 -24.46
C GLU A 94 7.83 -23.37 -23.54
N ILE A 95 8.02 -23.21 -22.23
CA ILE A 95 7.19 -23.87 -21.22
C ILE A 95 5.82 -23.19 -21.21
N THR A 96 4.88 -23.76 -21.96
CA THR A 96 3.45 -23.48 -21.79
C THR A 96 3.00 -24.08 -20.46
N TYR A 97 3.03 -23.28 -19.38
CA TYR A 97 2.52 -23.74 -18.09
C TYR A 97 1.00 -23.94 -18.18
N LYS A 98 0.54 -25.19 -18.16
CA LYS A 98 -0.87 -25.49 -17.84
C LYS A 98 -1.03 -25.41 -16.33
N ARG A 99 -1.56 -24.29 -15.84
CA ARG A 99 -1.94 -24.13 -14.42
C ARG A 99 -2.93 -25.24 -14.06
N LYS A 100 -2.51 -26.23 -13.25
CA LYS A 100 -3.43 -27.20 -12.63
C LYS A 100 -4.38 -26.40 -11.74
N LYS A 101 -5.65 -26.30 -12.13
CA LYS A 101 -6.71 -25.89 -11.20
C LYS A 101 -6.68 -26.87 -10.04
N THR A 102 -6.53 -26.38 -8.81
CA THR A 102 -6.74 -27.20 -7.62
C THR A 102 -8.12 -27.82 -7.71
N ALA A 103 -8.20 -29.14 -7.51
CA ALA A 103 -9.43 -29.93 -7.63
C ALA A 103 -10.52 -29.55 -6.60
N GLY A 104 -10.26 -28.54 -5.76
CA GLY A 104 -11.18 -27.95 -4.80
C GLY A 104 -11.56 -26.49 -5.09
N TYR A 105 -11.29 -25.93 -6.28
CA TYR A 105 -11.89 -24.65 -6.67
C TYR A 105 -13.38 -24.86 -6.99
N VAL A 106 -14.16 -25.01 -5.94
CA VAL A 106 -15.61 -24.76 -5.97
C VAL A 106 -15.73 -23.24 -6.16
N GLY A 107 -16.43 -22.81 -7.21
CA GLY A 107 -16.34 -21.42 -7.71
C GLY A 107 -16.80 -20.34 -6.72
N LYS A 108 -16.96 -19.10 -7.24
CA LYS A 108 -17.38 -17.88 -6.50
C LYS A 108 -18.54 -18.04 -5.49
N LYS A 109 -19.32 -19.13 -5.55
CA LYS A 109 -20.51 -19.38 -4.73
C LYS A 109 -20.21 -19.76 -3.27
N ASP A 110 -19.06 -20.36 -2.96
CA ASP A 110 -18.73 -20.71 -1.56
C ASP A 110 -18.29 -19.50 -0.74
N ASN A 111 -17.67 -18.50 -1.36
CA ASN A 111 -17.16 -17.31 -0.68
C ASN A 111 -18.25 -16.45 -0.02
N LEU A 112 -19.51 -16.63 -0.42
CA LEU A 112 -20.67 -15.87 0.08
C LEU A 112 -21.78 -16.80 0.60
N ALA A 113 -21.51 -18.09 0.81
CA ALA A 113 -22.52 -19.06 1.21
C ALA A 113 -23.18 -18.76 2.57
N ASN A 114 -22.45 -18.08 3.47
CA ASN A 114 -22.90 -17.77 4.82
C ASN A 114 -23.81 -16.53 4.92
N LEU A 115 -24.02 -15.80 3.82
CA LEU A 115 -24.80 -14.58 3.81
C LEU A 115 -26.28 -14.84 3.53
N LYS A 116 -27.16 -14.03 4.14
CA LYS A 116 -28.60 -14.05 3.85
C LYS A 116 -28.85 -13.73 2.39
N ARG A 117 -29.78 -14.46 1.76
CA ARG A 117 -30.19 -14.25 0.37
C ARG A 117 -31.61 -13.72 0.30
N VAL A 118 -31.79 -12.64 -0.45
CA VAL A 118 -33.10 -12.03 -0.75
C VAL A 118 -33.32 -12.14 -2.25
N VAL A 119 -34.37 -12.84 -2.66
CA VAL A 119 -34.73 -13.00 -4.08
C VAL A 119 -35.66 -11.88 -4.49
N ILE A 120 -35.31 -11.17 -5.56
CA ILE A 120 -36.12 -10.08 -6.13
C ILE A 120 -36.44 -10.45 -7.57
N GLU A 121 -37.71 -10.75 -7.82
CA GLU A 121 -38.22 -11.10 -9.14
C GLU A 121 -38.67 -9.84 -9.89
N HIS A 122 -38.06 -9.60 -11.04
CA HIS A 122 -38.47 -8.52 -11.95
C HIS A 122 -39.37 -9.11 -13.03
N LYS A 123 -40.68 -9.14 -12.77
CA LYS A 123 -41.71 -9.57 -13.73
C LYS A 123 -42.40 -8.35 -14.36
N LEU A 124 -42.81 -8.47 -15.61
CA LEU A 124 -43.73 -7.50 -16.22
C LEU A 124 -45.10 -7.66 -15.55
N ASP A 125 -45.76 -6.54 -15.28
CA ASP A 125 -47.15 -6.55 -14.81
C ASP A 125 -48.07 -7.11 -15.90
N GLU A 126 -49.24 -7.62 -15.51
CA GLU A 126 -50.17 -8.24 -16.47
C GLU A 126 -50.60 -7.28 -17.59
N ASN A 127 -50.64 -5.98 -17.28
CA ASN A 127 -50.97 -4.90 -18.22
C ASN A 127 -49.82 -4.56 -19.19
N GLU A 128 -48.57 -4.82 -18.79
CA GLU A 128 -47.36 -4.55 -19.59
C GLU A 128 -46.89 -5.78 -20.37
N ALA A 129 -47.42 -6.96 -20.04
CA ALA A 129 -47.13 -8.23 -20.71
C ALA A 129 -47.88 -8.38 -22.05
N VAL A 130 -48.07 -7.29 -22.80
CA VAL A 130 -48.76 -7.27 -24.09
C VAL A 130 -47.78 -6.89 -25.19
N CYS A 131 -47.86 -7.56 -26.34
CA CYS A 131 -46.97 -7.32 -27.47
C CYS A 131 -47.34 -6.02 -28.20
N ASP A 132 -46.40 -5.08 -28.27
CA ASP A 132 -46.59 -3.79 -28.98
C ASP A 132 -46.99 -3.92 -30.47
N LYS A 133 -46.67 -5.06 -31.11
CA LYS A 133 -46.97 -5.28 -32.54
C LYS A 133 -48.34 -5.88 -32.82
N CYS A 134 -48.79 -6.84 -32.01
CA CYS A 134 -49.98 -7.64 -32.30
C CYS A 134 -51.02 -7.65 -31.19
N GLY A 135 -50.74 -7.03 -30.04
CA GLY A 135 -51.68 -6.95 -28.92
C GLY A 135 -51.90 -8.27 -28.17
N GLU A 136 -51.18 -9.34 -28.52
CA GLU A 136 -51.25 -10.62 -27.81
C GLU A 136 -50.39 -10.65 -26.55
N GLN A 137 -50.74 -11.54 -25.63
CA GLN A 137 -50.05 -11.68 -24.35
C GLN A 137 -48.69 -12.38 -24.52
N LEU A 138 -47.68 -11.80 -23.89
CA LEU A 138 -46.30 -12.28 -23.95
C LEU A 138 -46.10 -13.49 -23.03
N VAL A 139 -45.33 -14.48 -23.49
CA VAL A 139 -45.03 -15.70 -22.75
C VAL A 139 -43.58 -15.71 -22.29
N VAL A 140 -43.33 -16.11 -21.04
CA VAL A 140 -41.97 -16.26 -20.50
C VAL A 140 -41.23 -17.38 -21.24
N ILE A 141 -40.07 -17.07 -21.82
CA ILE A 141 -39.19 -18.04 -22.48
C ILE A 141 -38.06 -18.47 -21.56
N GLY A 142 -37.56 -17.56 -20.73
CA GLY A 142 -36.38 -17.82 -19.92
C GLY A 142 -36.21 -16.83 -18.79
N SER A 143 -35.35 -17.19 -17.85
CA SER A 143 -34.96 -16.37 -16.71
C SER A 143 -33.44 -16.27 -16.63
N LYS A 144 -32.96 -15.13 -16.14
CA LYS A 144 -31.54 -14.91 -15.83
C LYS A 144 -31.44 -14.42 -14.40
N SER A 145 -30.58 -15.04 -13.60
CA SER A 145 -30.28 -14.55 -12.26
C SER A 145 -28.95 -13.79 -12.23
N LYS A 146 -28.93 -12.70 -11.46
CA LYS A 146 -27.73 -11.93 -11.12
C LYS A 146 -27.66 -11.77 -9.61
N GLU A 147 -26.60 -12.29 -9.01
CA GLU A 147 -26.30 -12.10 -7.59
C GLU A 147 -25.55 -10.77 -7.39
N VAL A 148 -26.04 -9.95 -6.47
CA VAL A 148 -25.44 -8.66 -6.09
C VAL A 148 -25.21 -8.64 -4.59
N LEU A 149 -23.98 -8.38 -4.18
CA LEU A 149 -23.59 -8.25 -2.77
C LEU A 149 -23.91 -6.84 -2.28
N LYS A 150 -24.87 -6.76 -1.36
CA LYS A 150 -25.35 -5.52 -0.74
C LYS A 150 -24.69 -5.29 0.61
N PHE A 151 -24.44 -4.01 0.90
CA PHE A 151 -23.91 -3.56 2.17
C PHE A 151 -24.93 -2.71 2.90
N LYS A 152 -25.34 -3.17 4.08
CA LYS A 152 -26.02 -2.38 5.09
C LYS A 152 -25.02 -2.18 6.24
N PRO A 153 -24.97 -1.02 6.91
CA PRO A 153 -24.06 -0.84 8.03
C PRO A 153 -24.16 -2.02 9.03
N ALA A 154 -23.03 -2.69 9.27
CA ALA A 154 -22.85 -3.91 10.08
C ALA A 154 -23.41 -5.24 9.52
N GLU A 155 -23.97 -5.30 8.30
CA GLU A 155 -24.48 -6.55 7.71
C GLU A 155 -24.27 -6.61 6.19
N LEU A 156 -23.78 -7.75 5.71
CA LEU A 156 -23.75 -8.08 4.29
C LEU A 156 -24.85 -9.09 3.96
N TYR A 157 -25.46 -8.90 2.80
CA TYR A 157 -26.47 -9.83 2.29
C TYR A 157 -26.45 -9.84 0.76
N ILE A 158 -26.97 -10.90 0.16
CA ILE A 158 -27.00 -11.08 -1.29
C ILE A 158 -28.42 -10.80 -1.77
N GLU A 159 -28.55 -9.92 -2.75
CA GLU A 159 -29.77 -9.78 -3.55
C GLU A 159 -29.61 -10.60 -4.83
N GLU A 160 -30.46 -11.61 -5.01
CA GLU A 160 -30.55 -12.36 -6.26
C GLU A 160 -31.66 -11.75 -7.11
N HIS A 161 -31.27 -11.03 -8.15
CA HIS A 161 -32.20 -10.43 -9.10
C HIS A 161 -32.50 -11.41 -10.23
N ILE A 162 -33.75 -11.86 -10.32
CA ILE A 162 -34.23 -12.73 -11.39
C ILE A 162 -34.95 -11.84 -12.41
N THR A 163 -34.40 -11.77 -13.62
CA THR A 163 -35.04 -11.10 -14.76
C THR A 163 -35.63 -12.12 -15.71
N TYR A 164 -36.80 -11.82 -16.25
CA TYR A 164 -37.50 -12.69 -17.19
C TYR A 164 -37.43 -12.13 -18.61
N SER A 165 -37.26 -13.04 -19.56
CA SER A 165 -37.36 -12.77 -20.99
C SER A 165 -38.68 -13.36 -21.49
N TYR A 166 -39.44 -12.53 -22.17
CA TYR A 166 -40.75 -12.85 -22.73
C TYR A 166 -40.69 -12.79 -24.26
N ALA A 167 -41.48 -13.63 -24.95
CA ALA A 167 -41.75 -13.44 -26.37
C ALA A 167 -43.22 -13.61 -26.72
N CYS A 168 -43.57 -13.01 -27.85
CA CYS A 168 -44.85 -13.16 -28.49
C CYS A 168 -44.87 -14.39 -29.42
N LYS A 169 -45.71 -15.38 -29.09
CA LYS A 169 -45.89 -16.59 -29.92
C LYS A 169 -46.61 -16.33 -31.24
N ALA A 170 -47.54 -15.37 -31.34
CA ALA A 170 -48.14 -15.02 -32.64
C ALA A 170 -47.14 -14.38 -33.60
N CYS A 171 -46.32 -13.43 -33.13
CA CYS A 171 -45.28 -12.83 -33.99
C CYS A 171 -44.26 -13.88 -34.44
N GLU A 172 -43.92 -14.87 -33.61
CA GLU A 172 -43.04 -15.98 -34.00
C GLU A 172 -43.66 -16.87 -35.10
N LYS A 173 -44.99 -17.01 -35.12
CA LYS A 173 -45.70 -17.77 -36.16
C LYS A 173 -45.92 -16.98 -37.45
N ASN A 174 -46.09 -15.67 -37.36
CA ASN A 174 -46.49 -14.81 -38.47
C ASN A 174 -45.32 -14.05 -39.13
N GLU A 175 -44.22 -13.83 -38.42
CA GLU A 175 -43.01 -13.15 -38.91
C GLU A 175 -41.77 -14.01 -38.64
N ASP A 176 -40.73 -13.94 -39.49
CA ASP A 176 -39.44 -14.62 -39.27
C ASP A 176 -38.67 -14.13 -38.02
N LYS A 177 -39.20 -13.14 -37.28
CA LYS A 177 -38.55 -12.54 -36.09
C LYS A 177 -39.54 -12.43 -34.93
N ALA A 178 -39.32 -13.23 -33.89
CA ALA A 178 -40.05 -13.11 -32.62
C ALA A 178 -39.69 -11.78 -31.91
N ASN A 179 -40.71 -11.06 -31.43
CA ASN A 179 -40.52 -9.90 -30.56
C ASN A 179 -40.17 -10.38 -29.14
N ILE A 180 -38.95 -10.10 -28.67
CA ILE A 180 -38.44 -10.52 -27.36
C ILE A 180 -38.30 -9.28 -26.46
N VAL A 181 -39.02 -9.28 -25.35
CA VAL A 181 -38.96 -8.22 -24.32
C VAL A 181 -38.34 -8.82 -23.06
N SER A 182 -37.35 -8.14 -22.48
CA SER A 182 -36.73 -8.60 -21.23
C SER A 182 -36.84 -7.51 -20.16
N THR A 183 -37.17 -7.91 -18.93
CA THR A 183 -37.18 -7.00 -17.79
C THR A 183 -35.78 -6.48 -17.51
N LYS A 184 -35.66 -5.18 -17.18
CA LYS A 184 -34.38 -4.55 -16.89
C LYS A 184 -33.85 -5.03 -15.55
N ALA A 185 -32.59 -5.46 -15.52
CA ALA A 185 -31.86 -5.71 -14.28
C ALA A 185 -31.53 -4.36 -13.60
N PRO A 186 -31.30 -4.35 -12.28
CA PRO A 186 -30.87 -3.14 -11.59
C PRO A 186 -29.52 -2.64 -12.14
N ASN A 187 -29.44 -1.34 -12.33
CA ASN A 187 -28.23 -0.67 -12.78
C ASN A 187 -27.18 -0.71 -11.68
N SER A 188 -26.02 -1.29 -11.99
CA SER A 188 -24.83 -1.24 -11.14
C SER A 188 -23.83 -0.27 -11.74
N PHE A 189 -23.14 0.49 -10.89
CA PHE A 189 -22.12 1.46 -11.30
C PHE A 189 -20.99 0.77 -12.08
N LEU A 190 -20.55 -0.40 -11.61
CA LEU A 190 -19.62 -1.24 -12.35
C LEU A 190 -20.37 -2.32 -13.13
N HIS A 191 -20.14 -2.38 -14.44
CA HIS A 191 -20.74 -3.39 -15.29
C HIS A 191 -20.20 -4.80 -14.96
N LYS A 192 -21.09 -5.80 -14.96
CA LYS A 192 -20.76 -7.22 -14.63
C LYS A 192 -20.09 -7.45 -13.26
N SER A 193 -20.10 -6.47 -12.37
CA SER A 193 -19.62 -6.65 -11.00
C SER A 193 -20.69 -7.27 -10.11
N MET A 194 -20.22 -8.01 -9.09
CA MET A 194 -21.05 -8.49 -7.98
C MET A 194 -21.23 -7.41 -6.91
N ALA A 195 -20.35 -6.40 -6.85
CA ALA A 195 -20.48 -5.32 -5.88
C ALA A 195 -21.70 -4.45 -6.22
N SER A 196 -22.54 -4.23 -5.21
CA SER A 196 -23.53 -3.17 -5.23
C SER A 196 -22.87 -1.79 -5.17
N ASN A 197 -23.63 -0.74 -5.51
CA ASN A 197 -23.15 0.64 -5.44
C ASN A 197 -22.83 1.02 -3.98
N GLU A 198 -23.64 0.55 -3.04
CA GLU A 198 -23.48 0.79 -1.60
C GLU A 198 -22.19 0.15 -1.08
N LEU A 199 -21.91 -1.10 -1.46
CA LEU A 199 -20.68 -1.78 -1.10
C LEU A 199 -19.46 -1.09 -1.72
N LEU A 200 -19.54 -0.72 -2.99
CA LEU A 200 -18.45 -0.05 -3.70
C LEU A 200 -18.10 1.28 -3.03
N SER A 201 -19.11 2.10 -2.74
CA SER A 201 -18.92 3.37 -2.01
C SER A 201 -18.26 3.13 -0.65
N HIS A 202 -18.66 2.09 0.08
CA HIS A 202 -18.06 1.76 1.37
C HIS A 202 -16.57 1.38 1.24
N VAL A 203 -16.22 0.52 0.28
CA VAL A 203 -14.82 0.12 0.00
C VAL A 203 -13.96 1.34 -0.33
N ILE A 204 -14.45 2.23 -1.19
CA ILE A 204 -13.75 3.47 -1.58
C ILE A 204 -13.58 4.40 -0.37
N CYS A 205 -14.63 4.59 0.44
CA CYS A 205 -14.56 5.40 1.66
C CYS A 205 -13.53 4.83 2.64
N LEU A 206 -13.57 3.52 2.92
CA LEU A 206 -12.59 2.87 3.78
C LEU A 206 -11.16 3.09 3.26
N LYS A 207 -10.94 3.00 1.95
CA LYS A 207 -9.60 3.14 1.36
C LYS A 207 -9.06 4.56 1.44
N TYR A 208 -9.85 5.56 1.04
CA TYR A 208 -9.36 6.93 0.85
C TYR A 208 -9.72 7.87 2.00
N GLN A 209 -10.93 7.77 2.55
CA GLN A 209 -11.34 8.61 3.68
C GLN A 209 -10.73 8.12 5.00
N TYR A 210 -10.73 6.80 5.22
CA TYR A 210 -10.26 6.19 6.48
C TYR A 210 -8.86 5.56 6.39
N ALA A 211 -8.18 5.70 5.25
CA ALA A 211 -6.84 5.17 5.00
C ALA A 211 -6.68 3.66 5.32
N LEU A 212 -7.76 2.88 5.21
CA LEU A 212 -7.75 1.45 5.49
C LEU A 212 -7.31 0.69 4.23
N SER A 213 -6.14 0.06 4.29
CA SER A 213 -5.60 -0.71 3.16
C SER A 213 -6.52 -1.88 2.77
N LEU A 214 -6.53 -2.24 1.48
CA LEU A 214 -7.40 -3.30 0.97
C LEU A 214 -7.14 -4.66 1.63
N TYR A 215 -5.92 -4.91 2.10
CA TYR A 215 -5.60 -6.09 2.91
C TYR A 215 -6.37 -6.13 4.24
N ARG A 216 -6.45 -4.98 4.93
CA ARG A 216 -7.20 -4.89 6.18
C ARG A 216 -8.70 -4.95 5.92
N GLN A 217 -9.15 -4.40 4.80
CA GLN A 217 -10.54 -4.53 4.36
C GLN A 217 -10.92 -6.00 4.09
N GLU A 218 -10.01 -6.79 3.53
CA GLU A 218 -10.23 -8.23 3.28
C GLU A 218 -10.54 -8.96 4.59
N THR A 219 -9.73 -8.74 5.64
CA THR A 219 -10.02 -9.28 6.98
C THR A 219 -11.32 -8.73 7.59
N TYR A 220 -11.64 -7.47 7.34
CA TYR A 220 -12.87 -6.84 7.83
C TYR A 220 -14.13 -7.47 7.19
N PHE A 221 -14.10 -7.74 5.88
CA PHE A 221 -15.23 -8.40 5.21
C PHE A 221 -15.32 -9.89 5.54
N ASP A 222 -14.19 -10.55 5.79
CA ASP A 222 -14.17 -11.93 6.26
C ASP A 222 -14.86 -12.07 7.63
N MET A 223 -14.65 -11.11 8.55
CA MET A 223 -15.40 -11.03 9.82
C MET A 223 -16.90 -10.83 9.63
N LEU A 224 -17.33 -10.19 8.55
CA LEU A 224 -18.74 -10.04 8.17
C LEU A 224 -19.29 -11.25 7.40
N GLY A 225 -18.50 -12.32 7.26
CA GLY A 225 -18.91 -13.56 6.60
C GLY A 225 -18.78 -13.54 5.07
N ALA A 226 -18.07 -12.56 4.50
CA ALA A 226 -17.85 -12.44 3.06
C ALA A 226 -16.37 -12.54 2.71
N ASN A 227 -15.98 -13.62 2.03
CA ASN A 227 -14.60 -13.81 1.61
C ASN A 227 -14.32 -13.04 0.30
N ILE A 228 -13.94 -11.77 0.43
CA ILE A 228 -13.65 -10.86 -0.69
C ILE A 228 -12.14 -10.64 -0.79
N SER A 229 -11.53 -11.21 -1.83
CA SER A 229 -10.09 -11.05 -2.05
C SER A 229 -9.67 -9.60 -2.26
N ARG A 230 -8.46 -9.25 -1.82
CA ARG A 230 -7.82 -7.95 -2.12
C ARG A 230 -7.85 -7.60 -3.61
N GLN A 231 -7.59 -8.58 -4.47
CA GLN A 231 -7.59 -8.39 -5.92
C GLN A 231 -8.96 -7.95 -6.43
N THR A 232 -10.03 -8.56 -5.91
CA THR A 232 -11.41 -8.22 -6.29
C THR A 232 -11.73 -6.77 -5.91
N MET A 233 -11.42 -6.35 -4.68
CA MET A 233 -11.59 -4.96 -4.26
C MET A 233 -10.70 -3.99 -5.04
N SER A 234 -9.47 -4.40 -5.37
CA SER A 234 -8.57 -3.56 -6.19
C SER A 234 -9.17 -3.30 -7.57
N ASN A 235 -9.69 -4.34 -8.22
CA ASN A 235 -10.35 -4.20 -9.52
C ASN A 235 -11.60 -3.31 -9.43
N TRP A 236 -12.36 -3.39 -8.32
CA TRP A 236 -13.49 -2.49 -8.10
C TRP A 236 -13.06 -1.04 -7.98
N VAL A 237 -12.00 -0.76 -7.22
CA VAL A 237 -11.48 0.61 -7.07
C VAL A 237 -10.93 1.15 -8.38
N ILE A 238 -10.24 0.32 -9.16
CA ILE A 238 -9.71 0.72 -10.49
C ILE A 238 -10.87 1.01 -11.44
N GLY A 239 -11.83 0.09 -11.58
CA GLY A 239 -13.00 0.32 -12.42
C GLY A 239 -13.79 1.55 -11.99
N ALA A 240 -13.89 1.82 -10.69
CA ALA A 240 -14.53 3.05 -10.23
C ALA A 240 -13.77 4.31 -10.63
N ALA A 241 -12.43 4.27 -10.60
CA ALA A 241 -11.61 5.38 -11.06
C ALA A 241 -11.78 5.63 -12.57
N GLU A 242 -11.89 4.58 -13.38
CA GLU A 242 -12.16 4.67 -14.82
C GLU A 242 -13.52 5.35 -15.09
N GLU A 243 -14.58 4.94 -14.39
CA GLU A 243 -15.90 5.57 -14.51
C GLU A 243 -15.91 7.04 -14.04
N PHE A 244 -15.10 7.38 -13.03
CA PHE A 244 -14.95 8.76 -12.55
C PHE A 244 -14.05 9.64 -13.41
N GLN A 245 -13.42 9.10 -14.45
CA GLN A 245 -12.54 9.86 -15.33
C GLN A 245 -13.24 11.10 -15.92
N ILE A 246 -14.51 10.97 -16.31
CA ILE A 246 -15.30 12.09 -16.87
C ILE A 246 -15.44 13.23 -15.85
N VAL A 247 -15.66 12.92 -14.57
CA VAL A 247 -15.77 13.93 -13.51
C VAL A 247 -14.43 14.61 -13.30
N TYR A 248 -13.34 13.83 -13.27
CA TYR A 248 -12.00 14.37 -13.16
C TYR A 248 -11.66 15.31 -14.33
N ASP A 249 -12.01 14.93 -15.56
CA ASP A 249 -11.74 15.74 -16.76
C ASP A 249 -12.48 17.08 -16.67
N ILE A 250 -13.75 17.10 -16.26
CA ILE A 250 -14.52 18.34 -16.05
C ILE A 250 -13.91 19.19 -14.93
N MET A 251 -13.49 18.57 -13.82
CA MET A 251 -12.83 19.29 -12.72
C MET A 251 -11.51 19.92 -13.17
N LYS A 252 -10.75 19.19 -13.99
CA LYS A 252 -9.50 19.66 -14.58
C LYS A 252 -9.74 20.82 -15.54
N GLU A 253 -10.73 20.74 -16.42
CA GLU A 253 -11.10 21.84 -17.32
C GLU A 253 -11.42 23.11 -16.52
N LYS A 254 -12.28 23.00 -15.50
CA LYS A 254 -12.62 24.13 -14.63
C LYS A 254 -11.43 24.71 -13.86
N LEU A 255 -10.50 23.86 -13.42
CA LEU A 255 -9.29 24.31 -12.75
C LEU A 255 -8.39 25.12 -13.71
N LEU A 256 -8.27 24.68 -14.97
CA LEU A 256 -7.48 25.35 -16.00
C LEU A 256 -8.08 26.69 -16.46
N GLU A 257 -9.40 26.87 -16.33
CA GLU A 257 -10.06 28.16 -16.57
C GLU A 257 -9.80 29.18 -15.45
N SER A 258 -9.32 28.74 -14.27
CA SER A 258 -9.11 29.65 -13.15
C SER A 258 -7.83 30.47 -13.32
N ASN A 259 -7.90 31.77 -13.00
CA ASN A 259 -6.75 32.67 -13.02
C ASN A 259 -5.75 32.42 -11.87
N TYR A 260 -6.11 31.57 -10.90
CA TYR A 260 -5.34 31.30 -9.71
C TYR A 260 -5.56 29.85 -9.26
N ALA A 261 -4.48 29.07 -9.26
CA ALA A 261 -4.46 27.70 -8.76
C ALA A 261 -3.48 27.58 -7.59
N GLN A 262 -3.92 26.95 -6.51
CA GLN A 262 -3.05 26.57 -5.39
C GLN A 262 -2.61 25.13 -5.58
N ALA A 263 -1.31 24.89 -5.45
CA ALA A 263 -0.73 23.56 -5.46
C ALA A 263 -0.02 23.34 -4.12
N ASP A 264 -0.20 22.16 -3.54
CA ASP A 264 0.53 21.70 -2.36
C ASP A 264 1.27 20.41 -2.72
N GLU A 265 2.56 20.35 -2.39
CA GLU A 265 3.39 19.21 -2.75
C GLU A 265 3.29 18.13 -1.67
N LEU A 266 2.88 16.92 -2.06
CA LEU A 266 2.85 15.78 -1.15
C LEU A 266 3.86 14.72 -1.60
N CYS A 267 5.01 14.67 -0.91
CA CYS A 267 6.04 13.67 -1.15
C CYS A 267 5.55 12.27 -0.77
N LYS A 268 5.21 11.44 -1.76
CA LYS A 268 4.92 10.01 -1.58
C LYS A 268 6.09 9.17 -2.08
N ALA A 269 6.63 8.31 -1.22
CA ALA A 269 7.58 7.29 -1.64
C ALA A 269 6.83 6.24 -2.47
N LEU A 270 7.00 6.29 -3.79
CA LEU A 270 6.50 5.28 -4.71
C LEU A 270 7.60 4.23 -4.91
N HIS A 271 7.25 2.95 -4.81
CA HIS A 271 8.16 1.85 -5.09
C HIS A 271 8.19 1.61 -6.61
N ASN A 272 8.79 2.55 -7.35
CA ASN A 272 9.01 2.41 -8.78
C ASN A 272 10.48 2.08 -9.04
N SER A 273 10.75 0.87 -9.50
CA SER A 273 12.05 0.50 -10.10
C SER A 273 12.28 1.16 -11.47
N SER A 274 11.38 2.04 -11.92
CA SER A 274 11.50 2.71 -13.21
C SER A 274 10.79 4.06 -13.16
N TYR A 275 11.62 5.10 -13.22
CA TYR A 275 11.34 6.52 -13.47
C TYR A 275 10.65 7.34 -12.37
N GLU A 276 11.43 8.30 -11.89
CA GLU A 276 11.02 9.57 -11.31
C GLU A 276 10.00 10.26 -12.22
N LYS A 277 8.71 10.08 -11.92
CA LYS A 277 7.71 11.08 -12.21
C LYS A 277 6.98 11.37 -10.92
N MET A 278 7.29 12.52 -10.35
CA MET A 278 6.50 13.16 -9.32
C MET A 278 5.08 13.33 -9.88
N ILE A 279 4.15 12.50 -9.42
CA ILE A 279 2.73 12.66 -9.73
C ILE A 279 2.26 13.83 -8.87
N ILE A 280 2.15 15.01 -9.48
CA ILE A 280 1.43 16.14 -8.91
C ILE A 280 -0.06 15.79 -9.07
N MET A 281 -0.74 15.55 -7.95
CA MET A 281 -2.21 15.45 -7.89
C MET A 281 -2.81 16.83 -7.69
#